data_AF-A0A5M4D369-F1
#
_entry.id   AF-A0A5M4D369-F1
#
_cell.length_a   1.000
_cell.length_b   1.000
_cell.length_c   1.000
_cell.angle_alpha   90.00
_cell.angle_beta   90.00
_cell.angle_gamma   90.00
#
_symmetry.space_group_name_H-M   'P 1'
#
loop_
_entity.id
_entity.type
_entity.pdbx_description
1 polymer ?
#
loop_
_entity_poly.entity_id
_entity_poly.type
_entity_poly.pdbx_seq_one_letter_code
_entity_poly.pdbx_strand_id
1 'polypeptide(L)'
;MHRLTSVLTLATLAWPSAAQSLEVSIARKHSWGENVGFANWRDAGSPVGAEGVLLEPTFLSGFVWGENVGWINLGDGLPANGTHYANVDGSDFGVNLDSGTGHLSGLGWGENIGWINFTGGAAAAPPRPARFDFDTGRLHGYAWGENIGWINLDDDMHFVAFRCPGDFNDDGVLDFFDVQAFLQAFSAHHPAADLAADGVFNFFDAQTFLNLFSMGCEL
;
A
#
# COMPACT_ATOMS: atom_id res chain seq x y z
N MET A 1 -19.85 -45.77 -39.09
CA MET A 1 -19.60 -44.33 -38.96
C MET A 1 -20.00 -43.90 -37.55
N HIS A 2 -19.06 -43.91 -36.60
CA HIS A 2 -19.30 -43.36 -35.25
C HIS A 2 -18.34 -42.19 -35.05
N ARG A 3 -18.89 -40.97 -35.01
CA ARG A 3 -18.15 -39.77 -34.62
C ARG A 3 -18.15 -39.70 -33.09
N LEU A 4 -16.99 -39.89 -32.48
CA LEU A 4 -16.77 -39.56 -31.07
C LEU A 4 -16.59 -38.04 -30.96
N THR A 5 -17.56 -37.37 -30.35
CA THR A 5 -17.45 -35.99 -29.89
C THR A 5 -16.70 -35.99 -28.57
N SER A 6 -15.40 -35.69 -28.59
CA SER A 6 -14.63 -35.41 -27.37
C SER A 6 -15.06 -34.04 -26.82
N VAL A 7 -15.74 -34.06 -25.67
CA VAL A 7 -15.98 -32.86 -24.88
C VAL A 7 -14.71 -32.60 -24.08
N LEU A 8 -13.97 -31.56 -24.46
CA LEU A 8 -12.82 -31.08 -23.70
C LEU A 8 -13.33 -30.23 -22.53
N THR A 9 -13.35 -30.78 -21.33
CA THR A 9 -13.61 -30.02 -20.11
C THR A 9 -12.40 -29.14 -19.81
N LEU A 10 -12.54 -27.83 -20.01
CA LEU A 10 -11.57 -26.83 -19.59
C LEU A 10 -11.66 -26.72 -18.05
N ALA A 11 -10.68 -27.25 -17.34
CA ALA A 11 -10.55 -27.04 -15.91
C ALA A 11 -10.08 -25.59 -15.67
N THR A 12 -10.96 -24.73 -15.16
CA THR A 12 -10.56 -23.41 -14.68
C THR A 12 -9.79 -23.61 -13.38
N LEU A 13 -8.46 -23.57 -13.46
CA LEU A 13 -7.63 -23.38 -12.28
C LEU A 13 -7.89 -21.96 -11.78
N ALA A 14 -8.74 -21.83 -10.77
CA ALA A 14 -8.84 -20.59 -10.01
C ALA A 14 -7.55 -20.48 -9.19
N TRP A 15 -6.62 -19.65 -9.64
CA TRP A 15 -5.48 -19.28 -8.82
C TRP A 15 -5.98 -18.42 -7.67
N PRO A 16 -5.60 -18.71 -6.42
CA PRO A 16 -5.82 -17.76 -5.34
C PRO A 16 -5.06 -16.50 -5.71
N SER A 17 -5.76 -15.40 -5.98
CA SER A 17 -5.15 -14.08 -5.93
C SER A 17 -4.63 -13.92 -4.51
N ALA A 18 -3.30 -13.97 -4.34
CA ALA A 18 -2.71 -13.43 -3.13
C ALA A 18 -3.19 -11.98 -3.04
N ALA A 19 -3.68 -11.57 -1.86
CA ALA A 19 -3.99 -10.17 -1.63
C ALA A 19 -2.69 -9.39 -1.86
N GLN A 20 -2.70 -8.53 -2.87
CA GLN A 20 -1.50 -7.87 -3.38
C GLN A 20 -1.15 -6.70 -2.45
N SER A 21 0.13 -6.58 -2.10
CA SER A 21 0.67 -5.39 -1.45
C SER A 21 0.43 -4.16 -2.34
N LEU A 22 -0.07 -3.06 -1.79
CA LEU A 22 -0.22 -1.82 -2.54
C LEU A 22 0.93 -0.86 -2.25
N GLU A 23 1.48 -0.28 -3.31
CA GLU A 23 2.52 0.74 -3.22
C GLU A 23 1.90 2.13 -3.00
N VAL A 24 2.63 3.05 -2.37
CA VAL A 24 2.18 4.45 -2.29
C VAL A 24 2.22 5.12 -3.68
N SER A 25 1.17 5.88 -4.00
CA SER A 25 1.04 6.63 -5.26
C SER A 25 2.16 7.66 -5.43
N ILE A 26 2.72 7.78 -6.63
CA ILE A 26 3.72 8.80 -6.99
C ILE A 26 3.17 10.22 -6.87
N ALA A 27 1.87 10.40 -7.13
CA ALA A 27 1.19 11.69 -7.09
C ALA A 27 0.76 12.07 -5.66
N ARG A 28 0.46 11.08 -4.80
CA ARG A 28 -0.11 11.26 -3.45
C ARG A 28 0.71 10.52 -2.40
N LYS A 29 1.93 10.99 -2.16
CA LYS A 29 2.91 10.35 -1.26
C LYS A 29 3.30 11.14 -0.03
N HIS A 30 2.71 12.32 0.17
CA HIS A 30 3.14 13.23 1.22
C HIS A 30 2.08 13.40 2.29
N SER A 31 2.47 13.17 3.54
CA SER A 31 1.75 13.69 4.71
C SER A 31 2.52 14.89 5.28
N TRP A 32 1.95 15.54 6.31
CA TRP A 32 2.59 16.69 6.94
C TRP A 32 2.48 16.65 8.47
N GLY A 33 3.51 17.11 9.17
CA GLY A 33 3.47 17.36 10.62
C GLY A 33 4.29 18.57 11.01
N GLU A 34 3.85 19.33 12.02
CA GLU A 34 4.46 20.61 12.39
C GLU A 34 5.97 20.50 12.69
N ASN A 35 6.37 19.47 13.43
CA ASN A 35 7.77 19.21 13.77
C ASN A 35 8.43 18.19 12.82
N VAL A 36 7.68 17.61 11.89
CA VAL A 36 8.16 16.61 10.92
C VAL A 36 8.51 17.23 9.57
N GLY A 37 7.82 18.31 9.19
CA GLY A 37 7.82 18.83 7.82
C GLY A 37 6.92 17.98 6.92
N PHE A 38 7.19 17.99 5.61
CA PHE A 38 6.62 16.98 4.73
C PHE A 38 7.25 15.62 5.02
N ALA A 39 6.43 14.58 4.97
CA ALA A 39 6.88 13.21 5.08
C ALA A 39 6.57 12.48 3.77
N ASN A 40 7.60 11.97 3.09
CA ASN A 40 7.47 11.21 1.84
C ASN A 40 7.40 9.72 2.17
N TRP A 41 6.29 9.09 1.82
CA TRP A 41 5.98 7.70 2.14
C TRP A 41 6.42 6.70 1.06
N ARG A 42 6.85 7.18 -0.11
CA ARG A 42 7.06 6.34 -1.28
C ARG A 42 8.52 6.11 -1.60
N ASP A 43 9.34 7.14 -1.55
CA ASP A 43 10.58 7.16 -2.33
C ASP A 43 11.82 6.60 -1.59
N ALA A 44 11.62 5.87 -0.49
CA ALA A 44 12.73 5.29 0.27
C ALA A 44 13.45 4.16 -0.50
N GLY A 45 14.74 3.99 -0.24
CA GLY A 45 15.58 2.93 -0.83
C GLY A 45 16.33 3.31 -2.11
N SER A 46 17.14 2.37 -2.59
CA SER A 46 17.90 2.47 -3.85
C SER A 46 17.82 1.13 -4.60
N PRO A 47 17.10 1.05 -5.74
CA PRO A 47 16.49 2.14 -6.49
C PRO A 47 15.35 2.83 -5.72
N VAL A 48 15.03 4.07 -6.12
CA VAL A 48 14.00 4.89 -5.47
C VAL A 48 12.68 4.11 -5.38
N GLY A 49 12.14 3.99 -4.17
CA GLY A 49 10.91 3.26 -3.88
C GLY A 49 11.10 1.81 -3.47
N ALA A 50 12.30 1.25 -3.53
CA ALA A 50 12.57 -0.13 -3.14
C ALA A 50 12.31 -0.44 -1.65
N GLU A 51 12.29 0.60 -0.80
CA GLU A 51 12.06 0.48 0.64
C GLU A 51 10.91 1.41 1.10
N GLY A 52 10.13 1.93 0.14
CA GLY A 52 8.96 2.75 0.40
C GLY A 52 7.88 2.01 1.18
N VAL A 53 6.88 2.75 1.64
CA VAL A 53 5.79 2.13 2.38
C VAL A 53 4.95 1.25 1.46
N LEU A 54 4.66 0.04 1.94
CA LEU A 54 3.69 -0.87 1.36
C LEU A 54 2.48 -1.00 2.29
N LEU A 55 1.29 -1.05 1.71
CA LEU A 55 0.08 -1.50 2.38
C LEU A 55 -0.08 -2.99 2.14
N GLU A 56 0.16 -3.77 3.19
CA GLU A 56 -0.08 -5.20 3.20
C GLU A 56 -1.53 -5.46 3.66
N PRO A 57 -2.05 -6.69 3.46
CA PRO A 57 -3.46 -6.99 3.76
C PRO A 57 -3.88 -6.69 5.21
N THR A 58 -2.92 -6.71 6.14
CA THR A 58 -3.17 -6.61 7.59
C THR A 58 -2.18 -5.70 8.32
N PHE A 59 -1.25 -5.05 7.62
CA PHE A 59 -0.24 -4.16 8.20
C PHE A 59 0.40 -3.25 7.15
N LEU A 60 1.26 -2.34 7.57
CA LEU A 60 2.13 -1.56 6.70
C LEU A 60 3.59 -1.98 6.94
N SER A 61 4.44 -1.80 5.94
CA SER A 61 5.89 -1.99 6.06
C SER A 61 6.65 -0.85 5.40
N GLY A 62 7.97 -0.83 5.57
CA GLY A 62 8.86 0.10 4.87
C GLY A 62 9.07 1.42 5.58
N PHE A 63 9.63 2.39 4.86
CA PHE A 63 10.16 3.62 5.43
C PHE A 63 9.52 4.89 4.87
N VAL A 64 9.31 5.84 5.77
CA VAL A 64 8.89 7.21 5.47
C VAL A 64 10.07 8.14 5.73
N TRP A 65 10.34 9.06 4.79
CA TRP A 65 11.30 10.15 4.99
C TRP A 65 10.59 11.39 5.51
N GLY A 66 10.85 11.80 6.75
CA GLY A 66 10.42 13.10 7.27
C GLY A 66 11.54 14.14 7.11
N GLU A 67 11.25 15.27 6.44
CA GLU A 67 12.25 16.30 6.11
C GLU A 67 13.05 16.80 7.32
N ASN A 68 12.40 16.93 8.48
CA ASN A 68 13.03 17.48 9.69
C ASN A 68 13.44 16.42 10.72
N VAL A 69 13.10 15.14 10.48
CA VAL A 69 13.23 14.06 11.49
C VAL A 69 13.99 12.84 10.98
N GLY A 70 14.21 12.74 9.67
CA GLY A 70 14.86 11.60 9.04
C GLY A 70 13.90 10.42 8.83
N TRP A 71 14.47 9.21 8.85
CA TRP A 71 13.73 7.98 8.57
C TRP A 71 12.79 7.58 9.70
N ILE A 72 11.60 7.14 9.30
CA ILE A 72 10.59 6.53 10.16
C ILE A 72 10.30 5.13 9.59
N ASN A 73 10.50 4.10 10.39
CA ASN A 73 10.21 2.71 10.06
C ASN A 73 8.77 2.35 10.49
N LEU A 74 7.95 1.85 9.57
CA LEU A 74 6.57 1.41 9.85
C LEU A 74 6.45 -0.10 10.11
N GLY A 75 7.54 -0.84 10.02
CA GLY A 75 7.63 -2.29 10.21
C GLY A 75 8.49 -2.95 9.13
N ASP A 76 9.00 -4.13 9.44
CA ASP A 76 9.95 -4.86 8.58
C ASP A 76 9.30 -5.73 7.49
N GLY A 77 7.96 -5.76 7.44
CA GLY A 77 7.21 -6.59 6.50
C GLY A 77 7.04 -8.05 6.95
N LEU A 78 7.59 -8.41 8.10
CA LEU A 78 7.69 -9.80 8.57
C LEU A 78 7.20 -9.92 10.02
N PRO A 79 5.93 -9.56 10.33
CA PRO A 79 5.39 -9.72 11.67
C PRO A 79 5.58 -11.15 12.16
N ALA A 80 5.90 -11.33 13.44
CA ALA A 80 6.34 -12.64 13.96
C ALA A 80 5.31 -13.77 13.79
N ASN A 81 4.02 -13.43 13.72
CA ASN A 81 2.92 -14.37 13.48
C ASN A 81 2.47 -14.42 12.00
N GLY A 82 3.11 -13.67 11.11
CA GLY A 82 2.81 -13.56 9.69
C GLY A 82 1.60 -12.68 9.33
N THR A 83 0.95 -12.04 10.30
CA THR A 83 -0.31 -11.29 10.08
C THR A 83 -0.32 -9.90 10.73
N HIS A 84 0.22 -9.72 11.93
CA HIS A 84 0.24 -8.42 12.62
C HIS A 84 1.44 -8.33 13.56
N TYR A 85 2.07 -7.17 13.64
CA TYR A 85 3.14 -6.89 14.60
C TYR A 85 2.61 -6.92 16.02
N ALA A 86 3.29 -7.64 16.92
CA ALA A 86 2.87 -7.81 18.30
C ALA A 86 2.90 -6.51 19.11
N ASN A 87 3.85 -5.60 18.81
CA ASN A 87 4.03 -4.31 19.48
C ASN A 87 4.13 -4.41 21.03
N VAL A 88 4.83 -5.43 21.55
CA VAL A 88 4.91 -5.70 23.01
C VAL A 88 6.13 -5.05 23.66
N ASP A 89 7.32 -5.24 23.08
CA ASP A 89 8.61 -4.83 23.68
C ASP A 89 9.58 -4.20 22.68
N GLY A 90 9.11 -3.94 21.45
CA GLY A 90 9.90 -3.36 20.37
C GLY A 90 10.72 -4.37 19.57
N SER A 91 10.67 -5.68 19.84
CA SER A 91 11.32 -6.68 18.98
C SER A 91 10.54 -6.97 17.69
N ASP A 92 9.22 -6.87 17.77
CA ASP A 92 8.25 -7.07 16.68
C ASP A 92 7.29 -5.88 16.71
N PHE A 93 7.60 -4.85 15.94
CA PHE A 93 6.88 -3.58 15.95
C PHE A 93 6.54 -3.14 14.53
N GLY A 94 5.49 -2.33 14.45
CA GLY A 94 5.07 -1.73 13.20
C GLY A 94 3.61 -1.32 13.26
N VAL A 95 3.12 -0.83 12.13
CA VAL A 95 1.76 -0.33 11.96
C VAL A 95 0.87 -1.45 11.43
N ASN A 96 -0.15 -1.82 12.20
CA ASN A 96 -1.12 -2.82 11.82
C ASN A 96 -2.35 -2.17 11.17
N LEU A 97 -2.97 -2.89 10.24
CA LEU A 97 -4.22 -2.52 9.57
C LEU A 97 -5.31 -3.52 9.96
N ASP A 98 -6.42 -3.03 10.49
CA ASP A 98 -7.64 -3.82 10.63
C ASP A 98 -8.34 -3.92 9.26
N SER A 99 -8.31 -5.09 8.63
CA SER A 99 -8.83 -5.31 7.27
C SER A 99 -10.36 -5.21 7.16
N GLY A 100 -11.09 -5.20 8.28
CA GLY A 100 -12.54 -5.04 8.27
C GLY A 100 -13.00 -3.59 8.42
N THR A 101 -12.18 -2.73 9.05
CA THR A 101 -12.55 -1.35 9.41
C THR A 101 -11.63 -0.30 8.82
N GLY A 102 -10.44 -0.68 8.36
CA GLY A 102 -9.41 0.23 7.87
C GLY A 102 -8.62 0.93 8.98
N HIS A 103 -8.97 0.73 10.25
CA HIS A 103 -8.26 1.41 11.35
C HIS A 103 -6.80 0.96 11.45
N LEU A 104 -5.92 1.94 11.63
CA LEU A 104 -4.51 1.70 11.88
C LEU A 104 -4.23 1.64 13.38
N SER A 105 -3.30 0.76 13.76
CA SER A 105 -2.81 0.63 15.13
C SER A 105 -1.32 0.30 15.18
N GLY A 106 -0.75 0.19 16.37
CA GLY A 106 0.67 -0.09 16.53
C GLY A 106 1.54 1.17 16.47
N LEU A 107 2.84 0.95 16.25
CA LEU A 107 3.87 1.95 16.44
C LEU A 107 4.84 2.00 15.24
N GLY A 108 5.09 3.21 14.72
CA GLY A 108 6.25 3.49 13.89
C GLY A 108 7.43 3.97 14.74
N TRP A 109 8.66 3.82 14.24
CA TRP A 109 9.88 4.22 14.93
C TRP A 109 10.73 5.17 14.10
N GLY A 110 11.04 6.36 14.60
CA GLY A 110 12.06 7.23 14.02
C GLY A 110 13.27 7.36 14.95
N GLU A 111 14.49 7.12 14.45
CA GLU A 111 15.71 7.13 15.28
C GLU A 111 15.91 8.44 16.06
N ASN A 112 15.53 9.58 15.46
CA ASN A 112 15.71 10.90 16.07
C ASN A 112 14.53 11.35 16.95
N ILE A 113 13.38 10.67 16.86
CA ILE A 113 12.11 11.17 17.40
C ILE A 113 11.35 10.14 18.25
N GLY A 114 11.80 8.89 18.27
CA GLY A 114 11.21 7.81 19.03
C GLY A 114 9.93 7.25 18.40
N TRP A 115 9.04 6.74 19.26
CA TRP A 115 7.82 6.06 18.86
C TRP A 115 6.73 7.01 18.36
N ILE A 116 6.03 6.58 17.32
CA ILE A 116 4.88 7.25 16.71
C ILE A 116 3.70 6.30 16.79
N ASN A 117 2.65 6.69 17.51
CA ASN A 117 1.45 5.89 17.73
C ASN A 117 0.37 6.20 16.69
N PHE A 118 -0.02 5.19 15.93
CA PHE A 118 -1.04 5.29 14.88
C PHE A 118 -2.48 5.22 15.40
N THR A 119 -2.67 4.81 16.65
CA THR A 119 -3.95 4.99 17.36
C THR A 119 -4.08 6.38 18.00
N GLY A 120 -3.02 7.21 17.99
CA GLY A 120 -2.94 8.46 18.74
C GLY A 120 -4.10 9.42 18.49
N GLY A 121 -4.58 9.52 17.24
CA GLY A 121 -5.72 10.35 16.88
C GLY A 121 -7.04 9.96 17.57
N ALA A 122 -7.18 8.73 18.09
CA ALA A 122 -8.34 8.32 18.88
C ALA A 122 -8.47 9.11 20.19
N ALA A 123 -7.36 9.63 20.72
CA ALA A 123 -7.34 10.46 21.93
C ALA A 123 -7.60 11.96 21.65
N ALA A 124 -7.69 12.38 20.38
CA ALA A 124 -8.03 13.75 20.00
C ALA A 124 -9.52 14.05 20.26
N ALA A 125 -9.87 15.34 20.28
CA ALA A 125 -11.25 15.80 20.41
C ALA A 125 -11.60 16.78 19.26
N PRO A 126 -12.43 16.37 18.27
CA PRO A 126 -13.03 15.04 18.12
C PRO A 126 -12.00 13.95 17.78
N PRO A 127 -12.27 12.67 18.08
CA PRO A 127 -11.39 11.57 17.71
C PRO A 127 -11.20 11.48 16.20
N ARG A 128 -9.95 11.35 15.77
CA ARG A 128 -9.55 11.20 14.35
C ARG A 128 -8.39 10.21 14.23
N PRO A 129 -8.60 8.92 14.57
CA PRO A 129 -7.56 7.90 14.48
C PRO A 129 -7.06 7.73 13.05
N ALA A 130 -5.79 7.37 12.90
CA ALA A 130 -5.26 7.01 11.59
C ALA A 130 -6.01 5.79 11.05
N ARG A 131 -6.38 5.85 9.77
CA ARG A 131 -7.11 4.78 9.09
C ARG A 131 -6.85 4.81 7.60
N PHE A 132 -6.94 3.66 6.96
CA PHE A 132 -7.06 3.50 5.53
C PHE A 132 -8.54 3.50 5.13
N ASP A 133 -8.87 4.23 4.07
CA ASP A 133 -10.19 4.24 3.46
C ASP A 133 -10.14 3.40 2.18
N PHE A 134 -10.86 2.28 2.18
CA PHE A 134 -10.93 1.34 1.07
C PHE A 134 -11.66 1.92 -0.16
N ASP A 135 -12.60 2.84 0.06
CA ASP A 135 -13.38 3.44 -1.03
C ASP A 135 -12.53 4.44 -1.83
N THR A 136 -11.65 5.16 -1.15
CA THR A 136 -10.83 6.23 -1.75
C THR A 136 -9.35 5.86 -1.92
N GLY A 137 -8.92 4.72 -1.36
CA GLY A 137 -7.54 4.25 -1.41
C GLY A 137 -6.54 5.15 -0.67
N ARG A 138 -6.99 5.97 0.30
CA ARG A 138 -6.12 6.91 1.01
C ARG A 138 -6.09 6.72 2.52
N LEU A 139 -5.04 7.24 3.14
CA LEU A 139 -4.97 7.41 4.58
C LEU A 139 -5.76 8.64 5.03
N HIS A 140 -6.32 8.55 6.22
CA HIS A 140 -7.00 9.60 6.94
C HIS A 140 -6.58 9.63 8.41
N GLY A 141 -6.99 10.66 9.14
CA GLY A 141 -6.74 10.81 10.57
C GLY A 141 -5.33 11.27 10.92
N TYR A 142 -4.91 10.98 12.15
CA TYR A 142 -3.66 11.48 12.71
C TYR A 142 -2.91 10.40 13.49
N ALA A 143 -1.59 10.37 13.28
CA ALA A 143 -0.66 9.67 14.15
C ALA A 143 -0.01 10.66 15.13
N TRP A 144 0.49 10.17 16.26
CA TRP A 144 1.06 11.02 17.31
C TRP A 144 2.41 10.50 17.77
N GLY A 145 3.43 11.34 17.81
CA GLY A 145 4.72 11.05 18.45
C GLY A 145 4.97 11.99 19.62
N GLU A 146 5.48 11.47 20.74
CA GLU A 146 5.70 12.27 21.95
C GLU A 146 6.64 13.46 21.72
N ASN A 147 7.67 13.26 20.89
CA ASN A 147 8.70 14.27 20.62
C ASN A 147 8.38 15.19 19.43
N ILE A 148 7.33 14.89 18.66
CA ILE A 148 7.01 15.60 17.41
C ILE A 148 5.57 16.08 17.31
N GLY A 149 4.69 15.65 18.21
CA GLY A 149 3.26 15.94 18.14
C GLY A 149 2.55 15.19 17.03
N TRP A 150 1.62 15.86 16.36
CA TRP A 150 0.71 15.26 15.37
C TRP A 150 1.34 15.17 13.98
N ILE A 151 1.12 14.04 13.32
CA ILE A 151 1.28 13.85 11.88
C ILE A 151 -0.12 13.77 11.27
N ASN A 152 -0.41 14.69 10.35
CA ASN A 152 -1.68 14.77 9.64
C ASN A 152 -1.66 13.90 8.38
N LEU A 153 -2.56 12.91 8.32
CA LEU A 153 -2.79 12.06 7.15
C LEU A 153 -4.07 12.47 6.39
N ASP A 154 -4.86 13.39 6.95
CA ASP A 154 -6.22 13.73 6.50
C ASP A 154 -6.32 15.07 5.78
N ASP A 155 -5.21 15.61 5.26
CA ASP A 155 -5.24 16.84 4.48
C ASP A 155 -5.91 16.59 3.11
N ASP A 156 -6.62 17.58 2.58
CA ASP A 156 -7.30 17.43 1.28
C ASP A 156 -6.32 17.52 0.11
N MET A 157 -5.17 18.15 0.30
CA MET A 157 -4.17 18.37 -0.75
C MET A 157 -2.93 17.50 -0.56
N HIS A 158 -2.44 17.37 0.67
CA HIS A 158 -1.21 16.66 1.01
C HIS A 158 -1.53 15.42 1.84
N PHE A 159 -1.96 14.37 1.13
CA PHE A 159 -2.25 13.08 1.72
C PHE A 159 -1.48 11.95 1.07
N VAL A 160 -1.54 10.81 1.75
CA VAL A 160 -0.97 9.55 1.31
C VAL A 160 -2.09 8.68 0.76
N ALA A 161 -1.97 8.31 -0.50
CA ALA A 161 -2.81 7.29 -1.12
C ALA A 161 -1.97 6.17 -1.68
N PHE A 162 -2.58 5.00 -1.77
CA PHE A 162 -1.98 3.82 -2.35
C PHE A 162 -2.44 3.69 -3.79
N ARG A 163 -1.51 3.25 -4.65
CA ARG A 163 -1.74 3.09 -6.07
C ARG A 163 -2.85 2.07 -6.27
N CYS A 164 -3.81 2.47 -7.07
CA CYS A 164 -4.80 1.56 -7.64
C CYS A 164 -4.12 0.72 -8.73
N PRO A 165 -4.08 -0.61 -8.63
CA PRO A 165 -3.42 -1.43 -9.65
C PRO A 165 -4.01 -1.30 -11.07
N GLY A 166 -5.28 -0.90 -11.17
CA GLY A 166 -5.94 -0.59 -12.44
C GLY A 166 -5.47 0.73 -13.07
N ASP A 167 -5.19 1.75 -12.25
CA ASP A 167 -4.55 3.02 -12.64
C ASP A 167 -3.03 2.78 -12.76
N PHE A 168 -2.65 2.22 -13.90
CA PHE A 168 -1.31 1.72 -14.11
C PHE A 168 -0.30 2.84 -14.29
N ASN A 169 -0.68 3.99 -14.83
CA ASN A 169 0.24 5.12 -14.95
C ASN A 169 0.28 5.99 -13.67
N ASP A 170 -0.64 5.74 -12.72
CA ASP A 170 -0.75 6.40 -11.41
C ASP A 170 -0.97 7.91 -11.54
N ASP A 171 -1.78 8.31 -12.52
CA ASP A 171 -2.16 9.71 -12.77
C ASP A 171 -3.49 10.12 -12.10
N GLY A 172 -4.19 9.16 -11.48
CA GLY A 172 -5.46 9.33 -10.80
C GLY A 172 -6.68 9.21 -11.72
N VAL A 173 -6.50 8.85 -13.00
CA VAL A 173 -7.56 8.72 -13.99
C VAL A 173 -7.47 7.36 -14.67
N LEU A 174 -8.48 6.53 -14.42
CA LEU A 174 -8.59 5.23 -15.06
C LEU A 174 -9.06 5.34 -16.53
N ASP A 175 -8.14 5.27 -17.48
CA ASP A 175 -8.43 5.41 -18.91
C ASP A 175 -7.53 4.59 -19.85
N PHE A 176 -7.55 4.92 -21.15
CA PHE A 176 -6.78 4.18 -22.15
C PHE A 176 -5.25 4.27 -21.92
N PHE A 177 -4.76 5.33 -21.27
CA PHE A 177 -3.34 5.50 -21.00
C PHE A 177 -2.82 4.49 -19.97
N ASP A 178 -3.66 3.98 -19.06
CA ASP A 178 -3.29 2.86 -18.18
C ASP A 178 -3.05 1.58 -18.95
N VAL A 179 -3.96 1.27 -19.87
CA VAL A 179 -3.84 0.10 -20.74
C VAL A 179 -2.58 0.21 -21.57
N GLN A 180 -2.30 1.40 -22.12
CA GLN A 180 -1.07 1.66 -22.86
C GLN A 180 0.18 1.47 -21.98
N ALA A 181 0.19 2.01 -20.76
CA ALA A 181 1.31 1.91 -19.84
C ALA A 181 1.56 0.46 -19.41
N PHE A 182 0.49 -0.30 -19.11
CA PHE A 182 0.57 -1.73 -18.83
C PHE A 182 1.18 -2.49 -20.01
N LEU A 183 0.68 -2.29 -21.23
CA LEU A 183 1.20 -2.99 -22.41
C LEU A 183 2.67 -2.67 -22.71
N GLN A 184 3.12 -1.44 -22.44
CA GLN A 184 4.53 -1.06 -22.54
C GLN A 184 5.38 -1.80 -21.51
N ALA A 185 4.95 -1.81 -20.24
CA ALA A 185 5.64 -2.50 -19.15
C ALA A 185 5.68 -4.02 -19.38
N PHE A 186 4.56 -4.61 -19.79
CA PHE A 186 4.41 -6.03 -20.11
C PHE A 186 5.35 -6.43 -21.26
N SER A 187 5.40 -5.66 -22.34
CA SER A 187 6.30 -5.93 -23.48
C SER A 187 7.78 -5.79 -23.11
N ALA A 188 8.10 -5.01 -22.09
CA ALA A 188 9.45 -4.82 -21.57
C ALA A 188 9.83 -5.84 -20.47
N HIS A 189 8.93 -6.74 -20.08
CA HIS A 189 9.07 -7.60 -18.90
C HIS A 189 9.43 -6.80 -17.63
N HIS A 190 8.84 -5.61 -17.49
CA HIS A 190 9.04 -4.78 -16.32
C HIS A 190 8.30 -5.41 -15.13
N PRO A 191 8.93 -5.56 -13.94
CA PRO A 191 8.32 -6.25 -12.78
C PRO A 191 6.91 -5.77 -12.42
N ALA A 192 6.62 -4.48 -12.58
CA ALA A 192 5.29 -3.91 -12.33
C ALA A 192 4.16 -4.50 -13.21
N ALA A 193 4.48 -5.22 -14.30
CA ALA A 193 3.50 -5.88 -15.16
C ALA A 193 3.35 -7.39 -14.88
N ASP A 194 4.08 -7.95 -13.92
CA ASP A 194 3.93 -9.33 -13.42
C ASP A 194 2.87 -9.33 -12.31
N LEU A 195 1.61 -9.17 -12.70
CA LEU A 195 0.48 -9.05 -11.77
C LEU A 195 0.00 -10.40 -11.25
N ALA A 196 0.38 -11.51 -11.89
CA ALA A 196 0.20 -12.84 -11.32
C ALA A 196 1.27 -13.17 -10.25
N ALA A 197 2.33 -12.35 -10.16
CA ALA A 197 3.46 -12.52 -9.25
C ALA A 197 4.12 -13.91 -9.37
N ASP A 198 4.18 -14.45 -10.59
CA ASP A 198 4.73 -15.78 -10.87
C ASP A 198 6.08 -15.73 -11.60
N GLY A 199 6.58 -14.52 -11.91
CA GLY A 199 7.81 -14.29 -12.65
C GLY A 199 7.66 -14.50 -14.17
N VAL A 200 6.44 -14.71 -14.68
CA VAL A 200 6.18 -15.08 -16.07
C VAL A 200 5.15 -14.15 -16.71
N PHE A 201 5.63 -13.20 -17.50
CA PHE A 201 4.80 -12.28 -18.29
C PHE A 201 3.98 -13.00 -19.37
N ASN A 202 2.71 -13.27 -19.08
CA ASN A 202 1.83 -14.04 -19.96
C ASN A 202 0.36 -13.56 -19.94
N PHE A 203 -0.55 -14.36 -20.52
CA PHE A 203 -1.97 -14.02 -20.59
C PHE A 203 -2.61 -13.80 -19.22
N PHE A 204 -2.12 -14.46 -18.16
CA PHE A 204 -2.65 -14.33 -16.82
C PHE A 204 -2.42 -12.92 -16.25
N ASP A 205 -1.28 -12.28 -16.50
CA ASP A 205 -1.07 -10.88 -16.07
C ASP A 205 -2.01 -9.91 -16.79
N ALA A 206 -2.16 -10.10 -18.10
CA ALA A 206 -3.07 -9.28 -18.90
C ALA A 206 -4.52 -9.45 -18.44
N GLN A 207 -4.93 -10.67 -18.12
CA GLN A 207 -6.26 -10.95 -17.57
C GLN A 207 -6.44 -10.33 -16.18
N THR A 208 -5.42 -10.40 -15.32
CA THR A 208 -5.43 -9.75 -13.99
C THR A 208 -5.54 -8.24 -14.13
N PHE A 209 -4.75 -7.61 -14.99
CA PHE A 209 -4.83 -6.18 -15.26
C PHE A 209 -6.23 -5.77 -15.74
N LEU A 210 -6.80 -6.49 -16.72
CA LEU A 210 -8.13 -6.17 -17.25
C LEU A 210 -9.24 -6.32 -16.20
N ASN A 211 -9.10 -7.27 -15.27
CA ASN A 211 -10.03 -7.40 -14.15
C ASN A 211 -9.92 -6.20 -13.20
N LEU A 212 -8.70 -5.82 -12.81
CA LEU A 212 -8.44 -4.64 -11.95
C LEU A 212 -8.95 -3.35 -12.61
N PHE A 213 -8.61 -3.14 -13.87
CA PHE A 213 -9.08 -1.99 -14.66
C PHE A 213 -10.61 -1.96 -14.77
N SER A 214 -11.29 -3.11 -14.86
CA SER A 214 -12.75 -3.16 -14.94
C SER A 214 -13.45 -2.98 -13.59
N MET A 215 -12.77 -3.32 -12.49
CA MET A 215 -13.24 -3.11 -11.12
C MET A 215 -13.09 -1.65 -10.67
N GLY A 216 -12.23 -0.89 -11.33
CA GLY A 216 -11.93 0.48 -10.93
C GLY A 216 -10.88 0.54 -9.84
N CYS A 217 -10.95 1.59 -9.03
CA CYS A 217 -10.02 1.84 -7.93
C CYS A 217 -10.66 1.68 -6.54
N GLU A 218 -11.78 0.95 -6.47
CA GLU A 218 -12.35 0.49 -5.22
C GLU A 218 -11.50 -0.71 -4.73
N LEU A 219 -10.95 -0.64 -3.52
CA LEU A 219 -10.02 -1.63 -2.95
C LEU A 219 -10.69 -2.59 -1.97
#